data_AF-A0A2B7Z4K0-F1
#
_entry.id   AF-A0A2B7Z4K0-F1
#
_cell.length_a   1.000
_cell.length_b   1.000
_cell.length_c   1.000
_cell.angle_alpha   90.00
_cell.angle_beta   90.00
_cell.angle_gamma   90.00
#
_symmetry.space_group_name_H-M   'P 1'
#
loop_
_entity.id
_entity.type
_entity.pdbx_description
1 polymer ?
#
loop_
_entity_poly.entity_id
_entity_poly.type
_entity_poly.pdbx_seq_one_letter_code
_entity_poly.pdbx_strand_id
1 'polypeptide(L)'
;MASAPAKCDWLILLPDQEGAMEKRLSVRPRHFDGMQPRVDSGAWKMGGATLDEPPAEGSPLKFNGSFIVAHAATKEEALEEIKKDVYATSGVWDLDNGDLANAGLMPVVVVFGGKITIFPLKVAFIKP
;
A
#
# COMPACT_ATOMS: atom_id res chain seq x y z
N MET A 1 13.41 32.34 -1.10
CA MET A 1 12.17 31.54 -1.10
C MET A 1 12.55 30.12 -1.51
N ALA A 2 12.45 29.15 -0.61
CA ALA A 2 12.68 27.75 -0.98
C ALA A 2 11.49 27.27 -1.82
N SER A 3 11.76 26.67 -2.98
CA SER A 3 10.73 26.01 -3.78
C SER A 3 10.15 24.85 -2.97
N ALA A 4 8.83 24.67 -3.00
CA ALA A 4 8.23 23.45 -2.47
C ALA A 4 8.83 22.22 -3.19
N PRO A 5 9.13 21.13 -2.46
CA PRO A 5 9.68 19.92 -3.06
C PRO A 5 8.71 19.37 -4.12
N ALA A 6 9.26 18.98 -5.27
CA ALA A 6 8.49 18.38 -6.35
C ALA A 6 7.94 17.00 -5.90
N LYS A 7 6.68 16.72 -6.23
CA LYS A 7 6.06 15.43 -5.90
C LYS A 7 6.58 14.32 -6.80
N CYS A 8 6.75 13.14 -6.23
CA CYS A 8 7.09 11.91 -6.93
C CYS A 8 6.26 10.74 -6.39
N ASP A 9 6.36 9.61 -7.07
CA ASP A 9 5.63 8.40 -6.70
C ASP A 9 6.44 7.54 -5.74
N TRP A 10 5.78 7.03 -4.71
CA TRP A 10 6.35 6.20 -3.66
C TRP A 10 5.61 4.87 -3.62
N LEU A 11 6.31 3.76 -3.84
CA LEU A 11 5.78 2.44 -3.54
C LEU A 11 5.89 2.19 -2.04
N ILE A 12 4.77 1.85 -1.43
CA ILE A 12 4.63 1.51 -0.02
C ILE A 12 4.18 0.06 0.06
N LEU A 13 4.95 -0.77 0.75
CA LEU A 13 4.60 -2.15 1.08
C LEU A 13 4.24 -2.21 2.57
N LEU A 14 3.04 -2.69 2.84
CA LEU A 14 2.41 -2.65 4.15
C LEU A 14 2.05 -4.09 4.54
N PRO A 15 2.95 -4.82 5.20
CA PRO A 15 2.64 -6.16 5.68
C PRO A 15 1.48 -6.10 6.68
N ASP A 16 0.63 -7.11 6.66
CA ASP A 16 -0.38 -7.27 7.68
C ASP A 16 0.26 -7.83 8.96
N GLN A 17 -0.26 -7.45 10.12
CA GLN A 17 0.08 -8.06 11.41
C GLN A 17 -0.27 -9.56 11.42
N GLU A 18 0.45 -10.35 12.21
CA GLU A 18 0.14 -11.76 12.39
C GLU A 18 -1.30 -11.93 12.93
N GLY A 19 -2.10 -12.79 12.28
CA GLY A 19 -3.50 -13.01 12.65
C GLY A 19 -4.47 -11.86 12.31
N ALA A 20 -4.05 -10.84 11.55
CA ALA A 20 -4.89 -9.68 11.22
C ALA A 20 -6.08 -9.98 10.29
N MET A 21 -6.18 -11.18 9.71
CA MET A 21 -7.15 -11.54 8.67
C MET A 21 -8.59 -11.16 9.01
N GLU A 22 -9.08 -11.56 10.17
CA GLU A 22 -10.46 -11.30 10.59
C GLU A 22 -10.72 -9.78 10.71
N LYS A 23 -9.78 -9.06 11.33
CA LYS A 23 -9.87 -7.61 11.49
C LYS A 23 -9.82 -6.89 10.14
N ARG A 24 -8.91 -7.31 9.26
CA ARG A 24 -8.78 -6.79 7.90
C ARG A 24 -10.09 -6.88 7.15
N LEU A 25 -10.76 -8.04 7.22
CA LEU A 25 -12.04 -8.24 6.56
C LEU A 25 -13.16 -7.41 7.18
N SER A 26 -13.21 -7.30 8.52
CA SER A 26 -14.26 -6.55 9.20
C SER A 26 -14.21 -5.04 8.94
N VAL A 27 -13.01 -4.46 8.78
CA VAL A 27 -12.84 -3.02 8.50
C VAL A 27 -12.61 -2.70 7.03
N ARG A 28 -12.54 -3.71 6.15
CA ARG A 28 -12.31 -3.56 4.71
C ARG A 28 -13.28 -2.58 4.01
N PRO A 29 -14.60 -2.58 4.29
CA PRO A 29 -15.49 -1.61 3.66
C PRO A 29 -15.09 -0.16 3.98
N ARG A 30 -14.75 0.12 5.25
CA ARG A 30 -14.29 1.44 5.69
C ARG A 30 -12.94 1.83 5.10
N HIS A 31 -12.07 0.85 4.86
CA HIS A 31 -10.80 1.08 4.15
C HIS A 31 -11.08 1.57 2.72
N PHE A 32 -11.99 0.91 1.99
CA PHE A 32 -12.38 1.36 0.65
C PHE A 32 -13.03 2.74 0.65
N ASP A 33 -13.92 3.03 1.62
CA ASP A 33 -14.57 4.34 1.74
C ASP A 33 -13.54 5.46 1.99
N GLY A 34 -12.56 5.21 2.87
CA GLY A 34 -11.47 6.16 3.18
C GLY A 34 -10.43 6.29 2.07
N MET A 35 -10.27 5.25 1.24
CA MET A 35 -9.38 5.23 0.09
C MET A 35 -9.89 6.11 -1.04
N GLN A 36 -11.20 6.10 -1.32
CA GLN A 36 -11.78 6.74 -2.50
C GLN A 36 -11.37 8.22 -2.67
N PRO A 37 -11.45 9.09 -1.63
CA PRO A 37 -11.02 10.49 -1.75
C PRO A 37 -9.52 10.66 -2.07
N ARG A 38 -8.67 9.73 -1.63
CA ARG A 38 -7.21 9.76 -1.89
C ARG A 38 -6.92 9.37 -3.34
N VAL A 39 -7.68 8.42 -3.88
CA VAL A 39 -7.64 8.09 -5.30
C VAL A 39 -8.14 9.27 -6.13
N ASP A 40 -9.27 9.87 -5.76
CA ASP A 40 -9.90 10.98 -6.50
C ASP A 40 -9.04 12.25 -6.51
N SER A 41 -8.34 12.55 -5.41
CA SER A 41 -7.36 13.64 -5.35
C SER A 41 -6.06 13.34 -6.11
N GLY A 42 -5.80 12.07 -6.45
CA GLY A 42 -4.55 11.63 -7.07
C GLY A 42 -3.40 11.45 -6.09
N ALA A 43 -3.66 11.59 -4.78
CA ALA A 43 -2.69 11.26 -3.74
C ALA A 43 -2.30 9.78 -3.80
N TRP A 44 -3.23 8.88 -4.15
CA TRP A 44 -2.94 7.47 -4.41
C TRP A 44 -3.19 7.14 -5.88
N LYS A 45 -2.16 6.66 -6.57
CA LYS A 45 -2.17 6.39 -8.02
C LYS A 45 -2.58 4.96 -8.35
N MET A 46 -2.11 4.00 -7.57
CA MET A 46 -2.52 2.60 -7.68
C MET A 46 -2.36 1.92 -6.32
N GLY A 47 -3.05 0.81 -6.12
CA GLY A 47 -2.91 0.05 -4.89
C GLY A 47 -3.74 -1.22 -4.89
N GLY A 48 -3.48 -2.08 -3.91
CA GLY A 48 -4.11 -3.38 -3.80
C GLY A 48 -3.58 -4.21 -2.65
N ALA A 49 -4.01 -5.47 -2.61
CA ALA A 49 -3.54 -6.42 -1.62
C ALA A 49 -2.32 -7.20 -2.13
N THR A 50 -1.36 -7.47 -1.25
CA THR A 50 -0.35 -8.51 -1.45
C THR A 50 -0.90 -9.83 -0.92
N LEU A 51 -0.55 -10.92 -1.58
CA LEU A 51 -1.01 -12.27 -1.23
C LEU A 51 0.18 -13.20 -0.98
N ASP A 52 -0.04 -14.27 -0.23
CA ASP A 52 0.95 -15.35 -0.06
C ASP A 52 1.09 -16.20 -1.32
N GLU A 53 -0.02 -16.34 -2.06
CA GLU A 53 -0.09 -17.15 -3.26
C GLU A 53 -0.94 -16.46 -4.34
N PRO A 54 -0.72 -16.77 -5.62
CA PRO A 54 -1.59 -16.29 -6.69
C PRO A 54 -3.07 -16.65 -6.41
N PRO A 55 -4.01 -15.75 -6.72
CA PRO A 55 -5.43 -16.06 -6.59
C PRO A 55 -5.80 -17.33 -7.35
N ALA A 56 -6.46 -18.27 -6.67
CA ALA A 56 -7.06 -19.45 -7.29
C ALA A 56 -8.59 -19.30 -7.31
N GLU A 57 -9.21 -19.71 -8.41
CA GLU A 57 -10.66 -19.62 -8.58
C GLU A 57 -11.38 -20.48 -7.52
N GLY A 58 -12.41 -19.92 -6.88
CA GLY A 58 -13.18 -20.60 -5.83
C GLY A 58 -12.51 -20.66 -4.46
N SER A 59 -11.27 -20.18 -4.31
CA SER A 59 -10.53 -20.21 -3.04
C SER A 59 -10.51 -18.84 -2.34
N PRO A 60 -10.53 -18.80 -1.00
CA PRO A 60 -10.30 -17.57 -0.24
C PRO A 60 -8.92 -16.97 -0.56
N LEU A 61 -8.85 -15.64 -0.64
CA LEU A 61 -7.58 -14.93 -0.83
C LEU A 61 -6.75 -14.98 0.45
N LYS A 62 -5.50 -15.43 0.35
CA LYS A 62 -4.52 -15.42 1.44
C LYS A 62 -3.78 -14.08 1.46
N PHE A 63 -4.37 -13.10 2.13
CA PHE A 63 -3.77 -11.77 2.29
C PHE A 63 -2.59 -11.82 3.27
N ASN A 64 -1.50 -11.15 2.88
CA ASN A 64 -0.32 -10.94 3.76
C ASN A 64 0.08 -9.46 3.87
N GLY A 65 -0.72 -8.56 3.29
CA GLY A 65 -0.43 -7.14 3.30
C GLY A 65 -1.16 -6.37 2.22
N SER A 66 -0.65 -5.17 1.97
CA SER A 66 -1.12 -4.23 0.96
C SER A 66 0.05 -3.53 0.31
N PHE A 67 -0.18 -3.01 -0.89
CA PHE A 67 0.73 -2.06 -1.51
C PHE A 67 -0.03 -0.84 -2.00
N ILE A 68 0.63 0.31 -1.95
CA ILE A 68 0.10 1.58 -2.43
C ILE A 68 1.21 2.30 -3.19
N VAL A 69 0.87 2.96 -4.30
CA VAL A 69 1.73 3.96 -4.92
C VAL A 69 1.16 5.33 -4.61
N ALA A 70 1.84 6.07 -3.73
CA ALA A 70 1.44 7.38 -3.25
C ALA A 70 2.22 8.50 -3.95
N HIS A 71 1.54 9.59 -4.29
CA HIS A 71 2.12 10.76 -4.93
C HIS A 71 2.32 11.90 -3.92
N ALA A 72 3.56 12.06 -3.45
CA ALA A 72 3.90 12.96 -2.34
C ALA A 72 5.27 13.63 -2.54
N ALA A 73 5.48 14.77 -1.87
CA ALA A 73 6.72 15.53 -1.98
C ALA A 73 7.84 14.92 -1.14
N THR A 74 7.51 14.25 -0.03
CA THR A 74 8.47 13.56 0.83
C THR A 74 7.97 12.18 1.26
N LYS A 75 8.90 11.37 1.75
CA LYS A 75 8.62 10.07 2.39
C LYS A 75 7.70 10.23 3.60
N GLU A 76 7.93 11.27 4.40
CA GLU A 76 7.19 11.54 5.62
C GLU A 76 5.74 11.90 5.32
N GLU A 77 5.49 12.75 4.32
CA GLU A 77 4.12 13.08 3.85
C GLU A 77 3.38 11.82 3.41
N ALA A 78 4.03 10.95 2.63
CA ALA A 78 3.44 9.68 2.21
C ALA A 78 3.08 8.78 3.41
N LEU A 79 3.98 8.66 4.39
CA LEU A 79 3.77 7.83 5.58
C LEU A 79 2.70 8.39 6.52
N GLU A 80 2.64 9.71 6.69
CA GLU A 80 1.60 10.39 7.47
C GLU A 80 0.21 10.15 6.88
N GLU A 81 0.08 10.15 5.55
CA GLU A 81 -1.18 9.80 4.88
C GLU A 81 -1.56 8.34 5.09
N ILE A 82 -0.60 7.40 5.06
CA ILE A 82 -0.85 5.98 5.36
C ILE A 82 -1.36 5.79 6.79
N LYS A 83 -0.79 6.50 7.77
CA LYS A 83 -1.19 6.38 9.19
C LYS A 83 -2.64 6.80 9.45
N LYS A 84 -3.26 7.56 8.54
CA LYS A 84 -4.68 7.97 8.63
C LYS A 84 -5.64 6.88 8.14
N ASP A 85 -5.15 5.82 7.54
CA ASP A 85 -5.98 4.72 7.06
C ASP A 85 -6.53 3.87 8.21
N VAL A 86 -7.74 3.33 8.06
CA VAL A 86 -8.33 2.44 9.06
C VAL A 86 -7.51 1.17 9.26
N TYR A 87 -6.82 0.66 8.24
CA TYR A 87 -5.91 -0.48 8.39
C TYR A 87 -4.68 -0.13 9.23
N ALA A 88 -4.20 1.11 9.19
CA ALA A 88 -3.19 1.58 10.12
C ALA A 88 -3.77 1.75 11.55
N THR A 89 -4.85 2.51 11.70
CA THR A 89 -5.38 2.87 13.03
C THR A 89 -6.02 1.70 13.78
N SER A 90 -6.48 0.67 13.08
CA SER A 90 -7.03 -0.54 13.70
C SER A 90 -5.96 -1.60 13.99
N GLY A 91 -4.70 -1.39 13.57
CA GLY A 91 -3.62 -2.37 13.71
C GLY A 91 -3.84 -3.60 12.82
N VAL A 92 -4.23 -3.38 11.57
CA VAL A 92 -4.14 -4.40 10.52
C VAL A 92 -2.75 -4.39 9.91
N TRP A 93 -2.23 -3.21 9.56
CA TRP A 93 -0.87 -3.08 9.05
C TRP A 93 0.17 -3.04 10.15
N ASP A 94 1.31 -3.67 9.87
CA ASP A 94 2.53 -3.54 10.64
C ASP A 94 3.40 -2.43 10.05
N LEU A 95 3.31 -1.24 10.66
CA LEU A 95 4.06 -0.07 10.23
C LEU A 95 5.52 -0.10 10.69
N ASP A 96 5.89 -0.99 11.61
CA ASP A 96 7.27 -1.13 12.09
C ASP A 96 8.10 -1.96 11.11
N ASN A 97 7.45 -2.93 10.44
CA ASN A 97 8.05 -3.77 9.39
C ASN A 97 7.66 -3.35 7.97
N GLY A 98 7.02 -2.20 7.80
CA GLY A 98 6.64 -1.67 6.49
C GLY A 98 7.82 -1.08 5.72
N ASP A 99 7.82 -1.26 4.40
CA ASP A 99 8.87 -0.78 3.52
C ASP A 99 8.39 0.33 2.58
N LEU A 100 9.26 1.30 2.30
CA LEU A 100 8.97 2.43 1.41
C LEU A 100 10.09 2.66 0.40
N ALA A 101 9.76 2.66 -0.89
CA ALA A 101 10.68 2.89 -2.01
C ALA A 101 10.18 4.01 -2.94
N ASN A 102 11.09 4.78 -3.53
CA ASN A 102 10.74 5.75 -4.57
C ASN A 102 10.49 4.99 -5.89
N ALA A 103 9.34 5.22 -6.53
CA ALA A 103 8.86 4.50 -7.70
C ALA A 103 9.03 5.26 -9.02
N GLY A 104 9.88 6.30 -9.04
CA GLY A 104 9.93 7.33 -10.08
C GLY A 104 10.11 6.91 -11.54
N LEU A 105 10.35 5.63 -11.88
CA LEU A 105 10.32 5.06 -13.23
C LEU A 105 10.06 3.54 -13.13
N MET A 106 9.01 3.01 -13.79
CA MET A 106 8.72 1.56 -13.90
C MET A 106 9.94 0.79 -14.47
N PRO A 107 10.15 -0.53 -14.21
CA PRO A 107 9.36 -1.50 -13.46
C PRO A 107 9.82 -1.61 -12.00
N VAL A 108 8.84 -1.79 -11.10
CA VAL A 108 9.06 -1.91 -9.65
C VAL A 108 9.69 -3.26 -9.33
N VAL A 109 11.03 -3.32 -9.31
CA VAL A 109 11.80 -4.42 -8.71
C VAL A 109 12.23 -3.93 -7.33
N VAL A 110 11.55 -4.38 -6.27
CA VAL A 110 11.95 -4.04 -4.91
C VAL A 110 13.01 -5.03 -4.45
N VAL A 111 14.25 -4.56 -4.38
CA VAL A 111 15.39 -5.35 -3.88
C VAL A 111 15.58 -5.03 -2.40
N PHE A 112 15.21 -5.96 -1.52
CA PHE A 112 15.49 -5.86 -0.08
C PHE A 112 16.73 -6.67 0.26
N GLY A 113 17.78 -6.02 0.74
CA GLY A 113 18.99 -6.71 1.21
C GLY A 113 19.64 -7.64 0.18
N GLY A 114 19.53 -7.33 -1.12
CA GLY A 114 20.05 -8.16 -2.21
C GLY A 114 19.15 -9.34 -2.62
N LYS A 115 17.95 -9.48 -2.03
CA LYS A 115 16.94 -10.46 -2.44
C LYS A 115 15.83 -9.77 -3.23
N ILE A 116 15.46 -10.38 -4.36
CA ILE A 116 14.30 -10.00 -5.14
C ILE A 116 13.10 -10.71 -4.51
N THR A 117 12.13 -9.95 -4.01
CA THR A 117 10.86 -10.49 -3.51
C THR A 117 9.75 -10.11 -4.47
N ILE A 118 9.07 -11.12 -5.02
CA ILE A 118 7.94 -10.92 -5.92
C ILE A 118 6.67 -11.27 -5.16
N PHE A 119 5.79 -10.30 -4.98
CA PHE A 119 4.49 -10.52 -4.36
C PHE A 119 3.42 -10.68 -5.46
N PRO A 120 2.55 -11.72 -5.39
CA PRO A 120 1.33 -11.70 -6.17
C PRO A 120 0.44 -10.55 -5.68
N LEU A 121 0.07 -9.66 -6.60
CA LEU A 121 -0.69 -8.45 -6.30
C LEU A 121 -2.13 -8.59 -6.82
N LYS A 122 -3.10 -8.25 -5.98
CA LYS A 122 -4.48 -8.00 -6.40
C LYS A 122 -4.71 -6.49 -6.43
N VAL A 123 -4.57 -5.89 -7.60
CA VAL A 123 -4.85 -4.46 -7.83
C VAL A 123 -6.34 -4.18 -7.55
N ALA A 124 -6.58 -3.17 -6.73
CA ALA A 124 -7.91 -2.68 -6.37
C ALA A 124 -8.31 -1.45 -7.18
N PHE A 125 -7.35 -0.57 -7.50
CA PHE A 125 -7.56 0.63 -8.30
C PHE A 125 -6.30 1.01 -9.09
N ILE A 126 -6.50 1.72 -10.21
CA ILE A 126 -5.46 2.35 -11.02
C ILE A 126 -6.03 3.69 -11.49
N LYS A 127 -5.27 4.77 -11.29
CA LYS A 127 -5.57 6.09 -11.82
C LYS A 127 -4.49 6.49 -12.84
N PRO A 128 -4.87 7.01 -14.02
CA PRO A 128 -3.90 7.54 -14.99
C PRO A 128 -3.05 8.70 -14.43
#